data_AF-A0A1M2VMY2-F1
#
_entry.id   AF-A0A1M2VMY2-F1
#
_cell.length_a   1.000
_cell.length_b   1.000
_cell.length_c   1.000
_cell.angle_alpha   90.00
_cell.angle_beta   90.00
_cell.angle_gamma   90.00
#
_symmetry.space_group_name_H-M   'P 1'
#
loop_
_entity.id
_entity.type
_entity.pdbx_description
1 polymer ?
#
loop_
_entity_poly.entity_id
_entity_poly.type
_entity_poly.pdbx_seq_one_letter_code
_entity_poly.pdbx_strand_id
1 'polypeptide(L)'
;MVRTHEGKFKPGIDDANFDAAATWAKNLGWDGPFILSADDTKIVAALRSYHDGRNWRLEGVHGVMRTFTGYEEHLELGKIERGRLAEQTRAWHLVIPVFGVPPKHIATMPLKSSVNRPELRLWHDDVSAKLPTRGLRVISYNVDGVETEPGMAHDIQQEAIRDGRTRTWTFSQPVAGAPPLQLTTPLLENGKPCIMSTDGKHAKKNGRGSATAGTRALCMGRYLAHYGLLEQITKGENSPMMKPDIIGVDKQDDRAAAHLFSPAAIDYIFRILPDELGLAVYLFVIGEIIDAQHNRSLTHAERVKMLWRGRSF
;
A
#
# COMPACT_ATOMS: atom_id res chain seq x y z
N MET A 1 12.40 -16.02 -8.81
CA MET A 1 11.24 -16.91 -8.54
C MET A 1 11.59 -17.74 -7.32
N VAL A 2 10.89 -17.52 -6.21
CA VAL A 2 11.10 -18.27 -4.96
C VAL A 2 10.62 -19.70 -5.20
N ARG A 3 11.53 -20.67 -5.17
CA ARG A 3 11.22 -22.09 -5.28
C ARG A 3 11.15 -22.66 -3.87
N THR A 4 9.98 -23.11 -3.45
CA THR A 4 9.83 -23.90 -2.21
C THR A 4 9.73 -25.37 -2.60
N HIS A 5 10.62 -26.18 -2.04
CA HIS A 5 10.75 -27.60 -2.37
C HIS A 5 9.54 -28.47 -1.95
N GLU A 6 8.65 -27.94 -1.10
CA GLU A 6 7.56 -28.73 -0.50
C GLU A 6 6.19 -28.02 -0.47
N GLY A 7 6.08 -26.83 -1.08
CA GLY A 7 4.81 -26.10 -1.22
C GLY A 7 4.60 -25.66 -2.67
N LYS A 8 3.77 -26.38 -3.44
CA LYS A 8 3.57 -26.10 -4.87
C LYS A 8 2.65 -24.89 -5.08
N PHE A 9 3.16 -23.69 -4.81
CA PHE A 9 2.52 -22.47 -5.32
C PHE A 9 2.35 -22.61 -6.83
N LYS A 10 1.13 -22.37 -7.32
CA LYS A 10 0.79 -22.42 -8.72
C LYS A 10 0.87 -21.01 -9.32
N PRO A 11 1.61 -20.79 -10.41
CA PRO A 11 1.65 -19.47 -11.03
C PRO A 11 0.28 -19.06 -11.56
N GLY A 12 0.01 -17.76 -11.58
CA GLY A 12 -1.27 -17.21 -12.01
C GLY A 12 -2.26 -17.06 -10.86
N ILE A 13 -3.53 -16.89 -11.23
CA ILE A 13 -4.68 -16.87 -10.33
C ILE A 13 -5.28 -18.28 -10.30
N ASP A 14 -4.56 -19.23 -9.69
CA ASP A 14 -4.91 -20.65 -9.68
C ASP A 14 -5.64 -21.05 -8.38
N ASP A 15 -6.75 -21.79 -8.52
CA ASP A 15 -7.60 -22.21 -7.41
C ASP A 15 -6.85 -22.98 -6.30
N ALA A 16 -5.81 -23.74 -6.65
CA ALA A 16 -5.03 -24.50 -5.68
C ALA A 16 -4.34 -23.59 -4.65
N ASN A 17 -3.98 -22.35 -5.03
CA ASN A 17 -3.37 -21.41 -4.09
C ASN A 17 -4.39 -20.88 -3.08
N PHE A 18 -5.62 -20.65 -3.51
CA PHE A 18 -6.70 -20.18 -2.66
C PHE A 18 -7.16 -21.30 -1.70
N ASP A 19 -7.19 -22.55 -2.16
CA ASP A 19 -7.43 -23.72 -1.31
C ASP A 19 -6.33 -23.89 -0.25
N ALA A 20 -5.07 -23.69 -0.66
CA ALA A 20 -3.93 -23.68 0.26
C ALA A 20 -3.98 -22.52 1.26
N ALA A 21 -4.55 -21.36 0.88
CA ALA A 21 -4.79 -20.24 1.78
C ALA A 21 -5.90 -20.53 2.79
N ALA A 22 -6.99 -21.17 2.36
CA ALA A 22 -8.07 -21.61 3.25
C ALA A 22 -7.58 -22.65 4.27
N THR A 23 -6.78 -23.61 3.81
CA THR A 23 -6.14 -24.61 4.70
C THR A 23 -5.19 -23.95 5.69
N TRP A 24 -4.39 -22.99 5.22
CA TRP A 24 -3.49 -22.21 6.07
C TRP A 24 -4.24 -21.45 7.16
N ALA A 25 -5.33 -20.75 6.81
CA ALA A 25 -6.17 -20.04 7.78
C ALA A 25 -6.79 -20.99 8.82
N LYS A 26 -7.33 -22.14 8.36
CA LYS A 26 -7.91 -23.16 9.23
C LYS A 26 -6.89 -23.74 10.21
N ASN A 27 -5.68 -24.02 9.75
CA ASN A 27 -4.61 -24.53 10.61
C ASN A 27 -4.17 -23.54 11.69
N LEU A 28 -4.35 -22.24 11.43
CA LEU A 28 -4.13 -21.17 12.41
C LEU A 28 -5.35 -20.90 13.30
N GLY A 29 -6.49 -21.59 13.07
CA GLY A 29 -7.74 -21.32 13.77
C GLY A 29 -8.30 -19.92 13.52
N TRP A 30 -8.06 -19.35 12.33
CA TRP A 30 -8.45 -17.97 12.00
C TRP A 30 -9.57 -17.93 10.95
N ASP A 31 -10.74 -17.43 11.35
CA ASP A 31 -11.94 -17.33 10.49
C ASP A 31 -12.10 -15.95 9.82
N GLY A 32 -11.08 -15.10 9.93
CA GLY A 32 -11.09 -13.72 9.46
C GLY A 32 -11.26 -12.69 10.58
N PRO A 33 -11.15 -11.38 10.23
CA PRO A 33 -11.06 -10.86 8.87
C PRO A 33 -9.67 -11.02 8.23
N PHE A 34 -9.61 -10.84 6.91
CA PHE A 34 -8.36 -10.79 6.14
C PHE A 34 -8.19 -9.44 5.46
N ILE A 35 -6.95 -9.08 5.19
CA ILE A 35 -6.56 -7.96 4.35
C ILE A 35 -6.02 -8.55 3.04
N LEU A 36 -6.50 -8.07 1.89
CA LEU A 36 -5.89 -8.36 0.61
C LEU A 36 -4.89 -7.26 0.30
N SER A 37 -3.66 -7.61 -0.08
CA SER A 37 -2.68 -6.63 -0.53
C SER A 37 -2.06 -7.04 -1.85
N ALA A 38 -1.74 -6.07 -2.70
CA ALA A 38 -1.03 -6.29 -3.95
C ALA A 38 0.16 -5.34 -4.06
N ASP A 39 1.24 -5.83 -4.66
CA ASP A 39 2.42 -5.03 -4.99
C ASP A 39 3.09 -5.60 -6.24
N ASP A 40 3.81 -4.74 -6.96
CA ASP A 40 4.48 -5.02 -8.22
C ASP A 40 6.00 -5.00 -8.02
N THR A 41 6.66 -6.13 -8.28
CA THR A 41 8.12 -6.22 -8.18
C THR A 41 8.75 -6.26 -9.56
N LYS A 42 9.82 -5.48 -9.77
CA LYS A 42 10.60 -5.50 -11.03
C LYS A 42 11.29 -6.84 -11.22
N ILE A 43 11.24 -7.34 -12.45
CA ILE A 43 11.91 -8.57 -12.88
C ILE A 43 12.74 -8.30 -14.13
N VAL A 44 13.72 -9.18 -14.39
CA VAL A 44 14.46 -9.15 -15.65
C VAL A 44 13.55 -9.69 -16.75
N ALA A 45 13.26 -8.84 -17.75
CA ALA A 45 12.46 -9.21 -18.91
C ALA A 45 13.15 -10.32 -19.71
N ALA A 46 12.60 -11.52 -19.63
CA ALA A 46 13.08 -12.70 -20.33
C ALA A 46 11.99 -13.78 -20.37
N LEU A 47 11.98 -14.57 -21.44
CA LEU A 47 11.23 -15.82 -21.47
C LEU A 47 11.95 -16.87 -20.62
N ARG A 48 11.18 -17.61 -19.83
CA ARG A 48 11.70 -18.75 -19.07
C ARG A 48 10.77 -19.93 -19.20
N SER A 49 11.32 -21.06 -19.62
CA SER A 49 10.63 -22.34 -19.56
C SER A 49 11.05 -23.13 -18.31
N TYR A 50 10.10 -23.87 -17.74
CA TYR A 50 10.37 -24.82 -16.66
C TYR A 50 9.27 -25.88 -16.60
N HIS A 51 9.56 -27.00 -15.92
CA HIS A 51 8.59 -28.06 -15.69
C HIS A 51 8.05 -27.97 -14.26
N ASP A 52 6.72 -27.88 -14.09
CA ASP A 52 6.09 -27.71 -12.77
C ASP A 52 5.77 -29.04 -12.04
N GLY A 53 6.31 -30.14 -12.58
CA GLY A 53 6.04 -31.51 -12.14
C GLY A 53 4.81 -32.14 -12.79
N ARG A 54 4.01 -31.39 -13.55
CA ARG A 54 2.90 -31.90 -14.36
C ARG A 54 3.06 -31.53 -15.83
N ASN A 55 3.31 -30.25 -16.11
CA ASN A 55 3.40 -29.71 -17.46
C ASN A 55 4.65 -28.85 -17.62
N TRP A 56 5.16 -28.75 -18.84
CA TRP A 56 6.07 -27.68 -19.20
C TRP A 56 5.31 -26.35 -19.28
N ARG A 57 5.94 -25.29 -18.78
CA ARG A 57 5.40 -23.93 -18.75
C ARG A 57 6.39 -22.97 -19.38
N LEU A 58 5.86 -21.97 -20.07
CA LEU A 58 6.58 -20.81 -20.56
C LEU A 58 6.00 -19.56 -19.90
N GLU A 59 6.87 -18.78 -19.26
CA GLU A 59 6.55 -17.54 -18.57
C GLU A 59 7.42 -16.38 -19.05
N GLY A 60 7.07 -15.17 -18.62
CA GLY A 60 7.79 -13.94 -18.96
C GLY A 60 7.07 -13.07 -19.98
N VAL A 61 5.83 -13.41 -20.35
CA VAL A 61 4.96 -12.62 -21.22
C VAL A 61 3.89 -11.95 -20.36
N HIS A 62 3.62 -10.67 -20.59
CA HIS A 62 2.61 -9.92 -19.86
C HIS A 62 1.22 -10.57 -19.96
N GLY A 63 0.55 -10.73 -18.82
CA GLY A 63 -0.80 -11.28 -18.68
C GLY A 63 -0.92 -12.75 -19.04
N VAL A 64 0.16 -13.43 -19.43
CA VAL A 64 0.10 -14.73 -20.09
C VAL A 64 1.00 -15.73 -19.39
N MET A 65 0.38 -16.83 -18.94
CA MET A 65 1.05 -18.04 -18.46
C MET A 65 0.66 -19.20 -19.38
N ARG A 66 1.61 -19.76 -20.14
CA ARG A 66 1.31 -20.83 -21.12
C ARG A 66 1.89 -22.16 -20.68
N THR A 67 1.14 -23.23 -20.90
CA THR A 67 1.67 -24.59 -20.88
C THR A 67 2.02 -25.01 -22.30
N PHE A 68 2.99 -25.91 -22.44
CA PHE A 68 3.30 -26.57 -23.70
C PHE A 68 3.64 -28.04 -23.44
N THR A 69 3.57 -28.86 -24.49
CA THR A 69 3.76 -30.32 -24.41
C THR A 69 4.90 -30.82 -25.29
N GLY A 70 5.26 -30.08 -26.34
CA GLY A 70 6.27 -30.46 -27.32
C GLY A 70 7.33 -29.39 -27.58
N TYR A 71 8.44 -29.81 -28.19
CA TYR A 71 9.56 -28.93 -28.54
C TYR A 71 9.20 -27.91 -29.64
N GLU A 72 8.45 -28.32 -30.65
CA GLU A 72 8.02 -27.40 -31.73
C GLU A 72 7.09 -26.31 -31.20
N GLU A 73 6.13 -26.69 -30.34
CA GLU A 73 5.27 -25.74 -29.62
C GLU A 73 6.11 -24.78 -28.78
N HIS A 74 7.14 -25.28 -28.09
CA HIS A 74 8.06 -24.43 -27.33
C HIS A 74 8.78 -23.39 -28.20
N LEU A 75 9.27 -23.80 -29.39
CA LEU A 75 9.93 -22.89 -30.33
C LEU A 75 8.97 -21.81 -30.84
N GLU A 76 7.75 -22.18 -31.20
CA GLU A 76 6.74 -21.21 -31.67
C GLU A 76 6.33 -20.24 -30.55
N LEU A 77 6.12 -20.74 -29.33
CA LEU A 77 5.86 -19.90 -28.17
C LEU A 77 7.04 -19.01 -27.79
N GLY A 78 8.26 -19.39 -28.18
CA GLY A 78 9.48 -18.60 -28.01
C GLY A 78 9.59 -17.39 -28.95
N LYS A 79 8.83 -17.36 -30.05
CA LYS A 79 8.80 -16.24 -31.02
C LYS A 79 7.95 -15.08 -30.51
N ILE A 80 8.36 -14.50 -29.39
CA ILE A 80 7.69 -13.35 -28.77
C ILE A 80 8.53 -12.10 -29.00
N GLU A 81 7.89 -11.03 -29.47
CA GLU A 81 8.54 -9.73 -29.54
C GLU A 81 8.91 -9.22 -28.15
N ARG A 82 10.10 -8.62 -28.01
CA ARG A 82 10.61 -8.08 -26.74
C ARG A 82 9.61 -7.14 -26.06
N GLY A 83 8.86 -6.37 -26.84
CA GLY A 83 7.82 -5.46 -26.35
C GLY A 83 6.62 -6.13 -25.69
N ARG A 84 6.50 -7.46 -25.70
CA ARG A 84 5.44 -8.22 -25.01
C ARG A 84 5.93 -8.89 -23.71
N LEU A 85 7.24 -8.82 -23.44
CA LEU A 85 7.80 -9.37 -22.23
C LEU A 85 7.33 -8.59 -20.99
N ALA A 86 7.21 -9.31 -19.89
CA ALA A 86 6.94 -8.72 -18.59
C ALA A 86 8.23 -8.13 -17.99
N GLU A 87 8.11 -6.96 -17.40
CA GLU A 87 9.18 -6.22 -16.72
C GLU A 87 8.93 -6.18 -15.20
N GLN A 88 7.74 -6.58 -14.78
CA GLN A 88 7.30 -6.67 -13.40
C GLN A 88 6.48 -7.95 -13.17
N THR A 89 6.29 -8.31 -11.91
CA THR A 89 5.32 -9.32 -11.49
C THR A 89 4.48 -8.75 -10.36
N ARG A 90 3.16 -8.91 -10.48
CA ARG A 90 2.20 -8.53 -9.46
C ARG A 90 2.05 -9.70 -8.53
N ALA A 91 2.04 -9.43 -7.24
CA ALA A 91 1.90 -10.43 -6.21
C ALA A 91 0.72 -10.06 -5.32
N TRP A 92 -0.27 -10.95 -5.24
CA TRP A 92 -1.35 -10.82 -4.25
C TRP A 92 -1.03 -11.62 -3.01
N HIS A 93 -1.24 -10.98 -1.87
CA HIS A 93 -1.04 -11.55 -0.55
C HIS A 93 -2.32 -11.43 0.26
N LEU A 94 -2.66 -12.52 0.94
CA LEU A 94 -3.68 -12.58 1.95
C LEU A 94 -3.04 -12.43 3.32
N VAL A 95 -3.46 -11.43 4.08
CA VAL A 95 -2.84 -11.05 5.35
C VAL A 95 -3.86 -11.27 6.47
N ILE A 96 -3.43 -12.00 7.50
CA ILE A 96 -4.13 -11.99 8.79
C ILE A 96 -3.65 -10.75 9.54
N PRO A 97 -4.54 -9.84 9.97
CA PRO A 97 -4.17 -8.58 10.63
C PRO A 97 -3.73 -8.79 12.09
N VAL A 98 -2.94 -9.84 12.35
CA VAL A 98 -2.37 -10.17 13.64
C VAL A 98 -0.86 -10.11 13.50
N PHE A 99 -0.23 -9.39 14.42
CA PHE A 99 1.22 -9.23 14.42
C PHE A 99 1.94 -10.60 14.53
N GLY A 100 3.01 -10.77 13.76
CA GLY A 100 3.82 -11.98 13.75
C GLY A 100 3.31 -13.10 12.83
N VAL A 101 2.09 -12.98 12.29
CA VAL A 101 1.57 -13.93 11.31
C VAL A 101 2.06 -13.51 9.90
N PRO A 102 2.84 -14.37 9.20
CA PRO A 102 3.33 -14.02 7.88
C PRO A 102 2.18 -13.96 6.85
N PRO A 103 2.27 -13.07 5.85
CA PRO A 103 1.31 -13.03 4.76
C PRO A 103 1.34 -14.31 3.94
N LYS A 104 0.17 -14.77 3.48
CA LYS A 104 0.04 -15.89 2.57
C LYS A 104 0.03 -15.38 1.13
N HIS A 105 0.99 -15.79 0.34
CA HIS A 105 1.02 -15.50 -1.09
C HIS A 105 -0.05 -16.35 -1.83
N ILE A 106 -0.93 -15.72 -2.62
CA ILE A 106 -2.11 -16.37 -3.20
C ILE A 106 -2.20 -16.32 -4.72
N ALA A 107 -1.57 -15.33 -5.37
CA ALA A 107 -1.57 -15.24 -6.83
C ALA A 107 -0.39 -14.40 -7.34
N THR A 108 0.03 -14.67 -8.58
CA THR A 108 0.98 -13.82 -9.30
C THR A 108 0.60 -13.65 -10.75
N MET A 109 0.75 -12.44 -11.29
CA MET A 109 0.59 -12.18 -12.71
C MET A 109 1.81 -11.43 -13.27
N PRO A 110 2.33 -11.81 -14.44
CA PRO A 110 3.39 -11.08 -15.12
C PRO A 110 2.85 -9.78 -15.74
N LEU A 111 3.54 -8.66 -15.55
CA LEU A 111 3.16 -7.36 -16.13
C LEU A 111 4.30 -6.61 -16.80
N LYS A 112 3.92 -5.73 -17.73
CA LYS A 112 4.80 -4.67 -18.22
C LYS A 112 4.92 -3.57 -17.17
N SER A 113 5.94 -2.71 -17.29
CA SER A 113 6.10 -1.52 -16.45
C SER A 113 4.91 -0.55 -16.50
N SER A 114 4.12 -0.60 -17.57
CA SER A 114 2.85 0.10 -17.69
C SER A 114 1.71 -0.90 -17.92
N VAL A 115 0.75 -0.87 -17.01
CA VAL A 115 -0.51 -1.62 -17.11
C VAL A 115 -1.65 -0.63 -16.96
N ASN A 116 -2.74 -0.83 -17.71
CA ASN A 116 -3.89 0.05 -17.61
C ASN A 116 -4.83 -0.39 -16.49
N ARG A 117 -5.66 0.55 -16.04
CA ARG A 117 -6.59 0.33 -14.93
C ARG A 117 -7.63 -0.77 -15.20
N PRO A 118 -8.28 -0.85 -16.39
CA PRO A 118 -9.24 -1.92 -16.69
C PRO A 118 -8.65 -3.33 -16.61
N GLU A 119 -7.42 -3.52 -17.08
CA GLU A 119 -6.75 -4.82 -17.02
C GLU A 119 -6.44 -5.24 -15.57
N LEU A 120 -5.94 -4.31 -14.74
CA LEU A 120 -5.75 -4.57 -13.31
C LEU A 120 -7.05 -4.92 -12.62
N ARG A 121 -8.16 -4.27 -13.00
CA ARG A 121 -9.49 -4.54 -12.44
C ARG A 121 -9.94 -5.97 -12.73
N LEU A 122 -9.74 -6.47 -13.96
CA LEU A 122 -10.09 -7.85 -14.32
C LEU A 122 -9.40 -8.87 -13.42
N TRP A 123 -8.11 -8.72 -13.16
CA TRP A 123 -7.38 -9.62 -12.26
C TRP A 123 -7.79 -9.45 -10.80
N HIS A 124 -8.04 -8.21 -10.36
CA HIS A 124 -8.52 -7.94 -9.00
C HIS A 124 -9.88 -8.60 -8.74
N ASP A 125 -10.80 -8.52 -9.70
CA ASP A 125 -12.14 -9.10 -9.59
C ASP A 125 -12.06 -10.63 -9.55
N ASP A 126 -11.22 -11.26 -10.38
CA ASP A 126 -11.00 -12.71 -10.36
C ASP A 126 -10.42 -13.19 -9.01
N VAL A 127 -9.39 -12.52 -8.51
CA VAL A 127 -8.82 -12.81 -7.17
C VAL A 127 -9.88 -12.62 -6.09
N SER A 128 -10.65 -11.53 -6.15
CA SER A 128 -11.64 -11.19 -5.13
C SER A 128 -12.82 -12.15 -5.11
N ALA A 129 -13.28 -12.63 -6.28
CA ALA A 129 -14.37 -13.59 -6.39
C ALA A 129 -14.04 -14.97 -5.81
N LYS A 130 -12.75 -15.37 -5.84
CA LYS A 130 -12.29 -16.67 -5.34
C LYS A 130 -12.18 -16.77 -3.81
N LEU A 131 -12.16 -15.66 -3.09
CA LEU A 131 -11.93 -15.63 -1.64
C LEU A 131 -13.20 -15.99 -0.83
N PRO A 132 -14.39 -15.37 -1.06
CA PRO A 132 -15.59 -15.63 -0.28
C PRO A 132 -16.07 -17.09 -0.38
N THR A 133 -15.93 -17.72 -1.55
CA THR A 133 -16.33 -19.12 -1.79
C THR A 133 -15.56 -20.12 -0.92
N ARG A 134 -14.44 -19.69 -0.34
CA ARG A 134 -13.58 -20.47 0.56
C ARG A 134 -13.64 -20.01 2.02
N GLY A 135 -14.59 -19.14 2.36
CA GLY A 135 -14.72 -18.55 3.70
C GLY A 135 -13.66 -17.50 4.03
N LEU A 136 -12.83 -17.09 3.06
CA LEU A 136 -11.77 -16.09 3.25
C LEU A 136 -12.37 -14.68 3.13
N ARG A 137 -12.83 -14.14 4.25
CA ARG A 137 -13.54 -12.84 4.31
C ARG A 137 -12.57 -11.66 4.37
N VAL A 138 -12.35 -11.03 3.22
CA VAL A 138 -11.55 -9.80 3.10
C VAL A 138 -12.37 -8.56 3.47
N ILE A 139 -11.74 -7.63 4.20
CA ILE A 139 -12.34 -6.35 4.63
C ILE A 139 -11.57 -5.11 4.13
N SER A 140 -10.47 -5.30 3.41
CA SER A 140 -9.66 -4.20 2.88
C SER A 140 -8.82 -4.66 1.71
N TYR A 141 -8.55 -3.74 0.78
CA TYR A 141 -7.60 -3.95 -0.30
C TYR A 141 -6.53 -2.86 -0.25
N ASN A 142 -5.29 -3.27 -0.03
CA ASN A 142 -4.15 -2.37 0.12
C ASN A 142 -3.24 -2.47 -1.11
N VAL A 143 -2.92 -1.32 -1.69
CA VAL A 143 -2.09 -1.18 -2.89
C VAL A 143 -1.06 -0.09 -2.68
N ASP A 144 0.00 -0.08 -3.49
CA ASP A 144 0.98 0.97 -3.45
C ASP A 144 0.40 2.28 -4.05
N GLY A 145 1.05 3.41 -3.77
CA GLY A 145 0.62 4.75 -4.15
C GLY A 145 0.87 5.13 -5.61
N VAL A 146 1.02 4.18 -6.54
CA VAL A 146 1.23 4.47 -7.97
C VAL A 146 -0.12 4.71 -8.63
N GLU A 147 -0.37 5.92 -9.14
CA GLU A 147 -1.65 6.46 -9.67
C GLU A 147 -2.68 5.46 -10.22
N THR A 148 -2.26 4.47 -11.01
CA THR A 148 -3.14 3.45 -11.60
C THR A 148 -3.86 2.61 -10.54
N GLU A 149 -3.17 2.17 -9.47
CA GLU A 149 -3.74 1.27 -8.47
C GLU A 149 -4.68 1.98 -7.49
N PRO A 150 -4.32 3.14 -6.90
CA PRO A 150 -5.25 3.96 -6.14
C PRO A 150 -6.43 4.43 -7.00
N GLY A 151 -6.22 4.65 -8.30
CA GLY A 151 -7.30 4.95 -9.25
C GLY A 151 -8.30 3.80 -9.37
N MET A 152 -7.85 2.55 -9.51
CA MET A 152 -8.72 1.38 -9.51
C MET A 152 -9.48 1.22 -8.19
N ALA A 153 -8.77 1.42 -7.07
CA ALA A 153 -9.34 1.40 -5.74
C ALA A 153 -10.46 2.44 -5.57
N HIS A 154 -10.21 3.65 -6.09
CA HIS A 154 -11.18 4.74 -6.09
C HIS A 154 -12.41 4.41 -6.94
N ASP A 155 -12.23 3.83 -8.13
CA ASP A 155 -13.35 3.44 -8.98
C ASP A 155 -14.28 2.43 -8.28
N ILE A 156 -13.72 1.43 -7.59
CA ILE A 156 -14.50 0.47 -6.78
C ILE A 156 -15.31 1.18 -5.68
N GLN A 157 -14.71 2.18 -5.03
CA GLN A 157 -15.40 2.97 -4.00
C GLN A 157 -16.52 3.83 -4.60
N GLN A 158 -16.29 4.47 -5.75
CA GLN A 158 -17.31 5.27 -6.44
C GLN A 158 -18.46 4.42 -6.96
N GLU A 159 -18.19 3.22 -7.47
CA GLU A 159 -19.23 2.25 -7.83
C GLU A 159 -20.10 1.89 -6.62
N ALA A 160 -19.49 1.56 -5.48
CA ALA A 160 -20.23 1.28 -4.25
C ALA A 160 -21.10 2.46 -3.80
N ILE A 161 -20.59 3.70 -3.90
CA ILE A 161 -21.35 4.91 -3.59
C ILE A 161 -22.54 5.07 -4.54
N ARG A 162 -22.30 4.96 -5.85
CA ARG A 162 -23.33 5.08 -6.89
C ARG A 162 -24.44 4.04 -6.72
N ASP A 163 -24.08 2.82 -6.34
CA ASP A 163 -25.02 1.73 -6.13
C ASP A 163 -25.71 1.80 -4.74
N GLY A 164 -25.48 2.86 -3.96
CA GLY A 164 -26.07 3.04 -2.62
C GLY A 164 -25.48 2.13 -1.54
N ARG A 165 -24.40 1.41 -1.82
CA ARG A 165 -23.69 0.51 -0.89
C ARG A 165 -22.74 1.31 -0.01
N THR A 166 -23.30 2.07 0.92
CA THR A 166 -22.52 2.85 1.89
C THR A 166 -23.04 2.65 3.31
N ARG A 167 -22.15 2.86 4.28
CA ARG A 167 -22.52 2.96 5.69
C ARG A 167 -22.02 4.29 6.24
N THR A 168 -22.91 5.02 6.88
CA THR A 168 -22.60 6.31 7.51
C THR A 168 -22.67 6.20 9.01
N TRP A 169 -21.62 6.65 9.69
CA TRP A 169 -21.62 6.89 11.13
C TRP A 169 -21.63 8.38 11.39
N THR A 170 -22.52 8.82 12.27
CA THR A 170 -22.68 10.23 12.64
C THR A 170 -22.21 10.43 14.07
N PHE A 171 -21.30 11.37 14.27
CA PHE A 171 -20.75 11.73 15.57
C PHE A 171 -21.09 13.19 15.88
N SER A 172 -21.41 13.48 17.14
CA SER A 172 -21.59 14.85 17.62
C SER A 172 -20.26 15.60 17.58
N GLN A 173 -20.26 16.83 17.06
CA GLN A 173 -19.11 17.71 17.17
C GLN A 173 -19.04 18.30 18.59
N PRO A 174 -17.85 18.37 19.21
CA PRO A 174 -17.67 19.07 20.48
C PRO A 174 -17.78 20.59 20.33
N VAL A 175 -17.70 21.13 19.10
CA VAL A 175 -17.86 22.56 18.82
C VAL A 175 -19.35 22.90 18.71
N ALA A 176 -19.82 23.79 19.59
CA ALA A 176 -21.21 24.23 19.60
C ALA A 176 -21.62 24.85 18.25
N GLY A 177 -22.76 24.41 17.72
CA GLY A 177 -23.29 24.87 16.43
C GLY A 177 -22.62 24.27 15.18
N ALA A 178 -21.57 23.45 15.34
CA ALA A 178 -20.95 22.76 14.21
C ALA A 178 -21.83 21.58 13.74
N PRO A 179 -21.88 21.29 12.42
CA PRO A 179 -22.64 20.16 11.89
C PRO A 179 -22.05 18.83 12.38
N PRO A 180 -22.87 17.76 12.54
CA PRO A 180 -22.38 16.45 12.94
C PRO A 180 -21.28 15.94 12.00
N LEU A 181 -20.29 15.27 12.57
CA LEU A 181 -19.25 14.61 11.80
C LEU A 181 -19.82 13.34 11.17
N GLN A 182 -19.82 13.25 9.85
CA GLN A 182 -20.24 12.05 9.14
C GLN A 182 -19.02 11.31 8.58
N LEU A 183 -18.89 10.04 8.95
CA LEU A 183 -17.96 9.11 8.35
C LEU A 183 -18.76 8.18 7.44
N THR A 184 -18.66 8.38 6.13
CA THR A 184 -19.27 7.51 5.13
C THR A 184 -18.22 6.55 4.61
N THR A 185 -18.50 5.24 4.63
CA THR A 185 -17.61 4.22 4.07
C THR A 185 -18.34 3.42 3.01
N PRO A 186 -17.78 3.31 1.79
CA PRO A 186 -18.29 2.41 0.76
C PRO A 186 -18.18 0.96 1.22
N LEU A 187 -19.16 0.14 0.84
CA LEU A 187 -19.20 -1.28 1.16
C LEU A 187 -18.92 -2.11 -0.09
N LEU A 188 -18.08 -3.12 0.06
CA LEU A 188 -17.93 -4.21 -0.92
C LEU A 188 -19.27 -4.94 -1.09
N GLU A 189 -19.41 -5.75 -2.14
CA GLU A 189 -20.64 -6.51 -2.42
C GLU A 189 -21.07 -7.42 -1.25
N ASN A 190 -20.11 -7.92 -0.48
CA ASN A 190 -20.36 -8.71 0.73
C ASN A 190 -20.82 -7.89 1.95
N GLY A 191 -21.13 -6.60 1.77
CA GLY A 191 -21.58 -5.67 2.81
C GLY A 191 -20.48 -5.24 3.79
N LYS A 192 -19.21 -5.61 3.56
CA LYS A 192 -18.09 -5.20 4.41
C LYS A 192 -17.51 -3.87 3.95
N PRO A 193 -16.97 -3.05 4.87
CA PRO A 193 -16.26 -1.84 4.51
C PRO A 193 -15.19 -2.10 3.43
N CYS A 194 -15.16 -1.27 2.40
CA CYS A 194 -14.06 -1.21 1.44
C CYS A 194 -13.01 -0.24 1.98
N ILE A 195 -12.18 -0.72 2.92
CA ILE A 195 -11.10 0.09 3.48
C ILE A 195 -9.91 0.00 2.52
N MET A 196 -9.69 1.08 1.78
CA MET A 196 -8.52 1.22 0.91
C MET A 196 -7.49 2.04 1.67
N SER A 197 -6.44 1.39 2.14
CA SER A 197 -5.34 2.05 2.85
C SER A 197 -4.13 2.13 1.94
N THR A 198 -3.49 3.30 1.92
CA THR A 198 -2.12 3.43 1.42
C THR A 198 -1.15 2.94 2.49
N ASP A 199 0.05 2.50 2.06
CA ASP A 199 1.13 2.16 2.99
C ASP A 199 1.58 3.42 3.75
N GLY A 200 1.58 3.34 5.09
CA GLY A 200 2.05 4.43 5.93
C GLY A 200 3.51 4.83 5.70
N LYS A 201 4.36 3.93 5.18
CA LYS A 201 5.72 4.30 4.76
C LYS A 201 5.69 5.21 3.54
N HIS A 202 4.77 5.00 2.60
CA HIS A 202 4.57 5.90 1.48
C HIS A 202 3.96 7.23 1.95
N ALA A 203 3.02 7.21 2.90
CA ALA A 203 2.53 8.43 3.54
C ALA A 203 3.67 9.24 4.19
N LYS A 204 4.58 8.57 4.91
CA LYS A 204 5.79 9.18 5.48
C LYS A 204 6.69 9.82 4.43
N LYS A 205 6.96 9.11 3.32
CA LYS A 205 7.77 9.63 2.21
C LYS A 205 7.11 10.84 1.54
N ASN A 206 5.80 10.79 1.32
CA ASN A 206 5.04 11.89 0.73
C ASN A 206 5.00 13.11 1.66
N GLY A 207 4.75 12.90 2.96
CA GLY A 207 4.78 13.95 3.97
C GLY A 207 6.13 14.67 4.01
N ARG A 208 7.25 13.92 3.98
CA ARG A 208 8.58 14.53 3.86
C ARG A 208 8.71 15.29 2.54
N GLY A 209 8.40 14.63 1.42
CA GLY A 209 8.54 15.18 0.07
C GLY A 209 7.80 16.49 -0.12
N SER A 210 6.61 16.63 0.45
CA SER A 210 5.81 17.86 0.43
C SER A 210 6.49 19.04 1.12
N ALA A 211 7.22 18.81 2.22
CA ALA A 211 7.92 19.86 2.95
C ALA A 211 9.35 20.12 2.40
N THR A 212 9.96 19.13 1.76
CA THR A 212 11.33 19.23 1.21
C THR A 212 11.38 19.58 -0.28
N ALA A 213 10.23 19.80 -0.93
CA ALA A 213 10.20 20.22 -2.33
C ALA A 213 10.71 21.67 -2.45
N GLY A 214 11.92 21.87 -2.97
CA GLY A 214 12.55 23.20 -3.06
C GLY A 214 11.80 24.25 -3.90
N THR A 215 10.83 23.84 -4.72
CA THR A 215 10.01 24.73 -5.56
C THR A 215 8.63 25.03 -4.98
N ARG A 216 8.30 24.48 -3.81
CA ARG A 216 6.98 24.60 -3.21
C ARG A 216 7.09 24.97 -1.73
N ALA A 217 6.05 25.63 -1.23
CA ALA A 217 5.84 25.85 0.18
C ALA A 217 4.43 25.35 0.54
N LEU A 218 4.29 24.78 1.72
CA LEU A 218 3.01 24.43 2.31
C LEU A 218 2.48 25.65 3.05
N CYS A 219 1.26 26.07 2.74
CA CYS A 219 0.58 27.18 3.38
C CYS A 219 -0.54 26.64 4.28
N MET A 220 -0.47 26.95 5.58
CA MET A 220 -1.43 26.51 6.60
C MET A 220 -1.98 27.75 7.30
N GLY A 221 -3.00 28.35 6.69
CA GLY A 221 -3.52 29.66 7.11
C GLY A 221 -2.46 30.75 6.91
N ARG A 222 -1.97 31.32 8.01
CA ARG A 222 -0.92 32.35 7.99
C ARG A 222 0.51 31.80 8.10
N TYR A 223 0.66 30.49 8.27
CA TYR A 223 1.96 29.86 8.50
C TYR A 223 2.48 29.17 7.24
N LEU A 224 3.80 29.11 7.11
CA LEU A 224 4.47 28.46 6.01
C LEU A 224 5.34 27.31 6.52
N ALA A 225 5.43 26.24 5.73
CA ALA A 225 6.47 25.23 5.86
C ALA A 225 7.14 25.05 4.49
N HIS A 226 8.45 25.25 4.43
CA HIS A 226 9.20 25.15 3.18
C HIS A 226 10.61 24.64 3.44
N TYR A 227 11.27 24.22 2.35
CA TYR A 227 12.60 23.62 2.39
C TYR A 227 13.63 24.45 3.16
N GLY A 228 13.61 25.78 3.03
CA GLY A 228 14.55 26.68 3.70
C GLY A 228 14.53 26.58 5.23
N LEU A 229 13.35 26.40 5.85
CA LEU A 229 13.25 26.19 7.30
C LEU A 229 13.90 24.86 7.70
N LEU A 230 13.66 23.80 6.92
CA LEU A 230 14.26 22.48 7.15
C LEU A 230 15.78 22.52 6.99
N GLU A 231 16.27 23.24 5.98
CA GLU A 231 17.70 23.43 5.76
C GLU A 231 18.35 24.16 6.96
N GLN A 232 17.72 25.21 7.48
CA GLN A 232 18.19 25.93 8.67
C GLN A 232 18.31 25.01 9.88
N ILE A 233 17.34 24.11 10.10
CA ILE A 233 17.38 23.14 11.20
C ILE A 233 18.59 22.21 11.06
N THR A 234 18.90 21.71 9.86
CA THR A 234 20.07 20.83 9.66
C THR A 234 21.43 21.50 9.85
N LYS A 235 21.46 22.84 9.80
CA LYS A 235 22.68 23.65 10.01
C LYS A 235 22.84 24.13 11.45
N GLY A 236 21.81 23.97 12.28
CA GLY A 236 21.81 24.45 13.65
C GLY A 236 22.67 23.58 14.59
N GLU A 237 23.17 24.20 15.64
CA GLU A 237 23.99 23.54 16.66
C GLU A 237 23.15 22.54 17.47
N ASN A 238 23.69 21.34 17.71
CA ASN A 238 22.97 20.24 18.39
C ASN A 238 21.66 19.82 17.72
N SER A 239 21.55 20.03 16.41
CA SER A 239 20.38 19.58 15.65
C SER A 239 20.23 18.05 15.71
N PRO A 240 19.01 17.53 15.96
CA PRO A 240 18.73 16.10 15.89
C PRO A 240 18.67 15.59 14.43
N MET A 241 18.72 16.49 13.44
CA MET A 241 18.73 16.14 12.02
C MET A 241 20.12 16.39 11.42
N MET A 242 20.53 15.52 10.50
CA MET A 242 21.77 15.68 9.75
C MET A 242 21.49 16.32 8.38
N LYS A 243 22.52 16.96 7.79
CA LYS A 243 22.41 17.52 6.43
C LYS A 243 21.84 16.52 5.39
N PRO A 244 22.27 15.23 5.37
CA PRO A 244 21.72 14.24 4.43
C PRO A 244 20.24 13.91 4.63
N ASP A 245 19.63 14.26 5.78
CA ASP A 245 18.22 14.01 6.03
C ASP A 245 17.32 14.92 5.17
N ILE A 246 17.85 16.07 4.72
CA ILE A 246 17.14 17.08 3.91
C ILE A 246 17.84 17.34 2.57
N ILE A 247 19.16 17.48 2.57
CA ILE A 247 19.99 17.85 1.41
C ILE A 247 20.56 16.60 0.77
N GLY A 248 20.23 16.38 -0.51
CA GLY A 248 20.73 15.20 -1.24
C GLY A 248 20.22 13.87 -0.66
N VAL A 249 19.06 13.90 0.00
CA VAL A 249 18.47 12.76 0.68
C VAL A 249 18.25 11.58 -0.27
N ASP A 250 18.65 10.39 0.16
CA ASP A 250 18.19 9.17 -0.48
C ASP A 250 16.68 9.05 -0.25
N LYS A 251 15.90 9.18 -1.33
CA LYS A 251 14.44 9.13 -1.27
C LYS A 251 13.93 7.79 -0.74
N GLN A 252 14.73 6.72 -0.81
CA GLN A 252 14.40 5.43 -0.25
C GLN A 252 14.81 5.25 1.22
N ASP A 253 15.61 6.16 1.79
CA ASP A 253 16.00 6.10 3.19
C ASP A 253 14.85 6.52 4.12
N ASP A 254 14.34 5.54 4.87
CA ASP A 254 13.30 5.70 5.87
C ASP A 254 13.80 6.39 7.16
N ARG A 255 15.13 6.42 7.40
CA ARG A 255 15.75 7.03 8.59
C ARG A 255 15.67 8.54 8.57
N ALA A 256 16.02 9.18 7.45
CA ALA A 256 15.86 10.62 7.27
C ALA A 256 14.43 11.10 7.59
N ALA A 257 13.42 10.36 7.10
CA ALA A 257 12.05 10.67 7.44
C ALA A 257 11.71 10.36 8.91
N ALA A 258 12.38 9.38 9.56
CA ALA A 258 12.18 9.09 10.98
C ALA A 258 12.71 10.22 11.87
N HIS A 259 13.90 10.76 11.55
CA HIS A 259 14.46 11.89 12.27
C HIS A 259 13.58 13.12 12.10
N LEU A 260 13.11 13.41 10.88
CA LEU A 260 12.27 14.58 10.58
C LEU A 260 10.96 14.60 11.39
N PHE A 261 10.28 13.46 11.52
CA PHE A 261 9.02 13.37 12.26
C PHE A 261 9.22 12.97 13.73
N SER A 262 10.45 13.01 14.24
CA SER A 262 10.74 12.62 15.62
C SER A 262 10.33 13.70 16.62
N PRO A 263 10.00 13.30 17.87
CA PRO A 263 9.78 14.26 18.96
C PRO A 263 10.97 15.19 19.19
N ALA A 264 12.20 14.69 18.98
CA ALA A 264 13.42 15.48 19.13
C ALA A 264 13.50 16.62 18.10
N ALA A 265 13.14 16.35 16.84
CA ALA A 265 13.09 17.39 15.80
C ALA A 265 12.03 18.45 16.13
N ILE A 266 10.87 18.03 16.61
CA ILE A 266 9.78 18.95 17.00
C ILE A 266 10.20 19.82 18.20
N ASP A 267 10.78 19.23 19.26
CA ASP A 267 11.30 19.98 20.42
C ASP A 267 12.38 20.98 20.01
N TYR A 268 13.29 20.57 19.11
CA TYR A 268 14.33 21.45 18.58
C TYR A 268 13.74 22.63 17.81
N ILE A 269 12.73 22.41 16.97
CA ILE A 269 12.04 23.48 16.23
C ILE A 269 11.40 24.47 17.18
N PHE A 270 10.71 24.02 18.23
CA PHE A 270 10.11 24.91 19.21
C PHE A 270 11.13 25.80 19.94
N ARG A 271 12.37 25.33 20.11
CA ARG A 271 13.44 26.09 20.76
C ARG A 271 14.13 27.07 19.83
N ILE A 272 14.39 26.67 18.59
CA ILE A 272 15.24 27.42 17.65
C ILE A 272 14.43 28.28 16.68
N LEU A 273 13.20 27.87 16.36
CA LEU A 273 12.29 28.54 15.44
C LEU A 273 10.90 28.71 16.09
N PRO A 274 10.78 29.41 17.23
CA PRO A 274 9.53 29.48 18.00
C PRO A 274 8.37 30.13 17.24
N ASP A 275 8.66 30.99 16.27
CA ASP A 275 7.65 31.66 15.44
C ASP A 275 7.14 30.77 14.28
N GLU A 276 7.86 29.68 13.97
CA GLU A 276 7.56 28.78 12.86
C GLU A 276 6.61 27.64 13.27
N LEU A 277 5.52 28.00 13.95
CA LEU A 277 4.53 27.06 14.47
C LEU A 277 3.95 26.15 13.39
N GLY A 278 3.77 26.66 12.17
CA GLY A 278 3.24 25.86 11.06
C GLY A 278 4.08 24.64 10.74
N LEU A 279 5.41 24.78 10.77
CA LEU A 279 6.32 23.66 10.55
C LEU A 279 6.20 22.62 11.66
N ALA A 280 6.20 23.06 12.93
CA ALA A 280 6.08 22.16 14.07
C ALA A 280 4.75 21.39 14.04
N VAL A 281 3.63 22.08 13.77
CA VAL A 281 2.30 21.46 13.66
C VAL A 281 2.24 20.48 12.50
N TYR A 282 2.79 20.84 11.33
CA TYR A 282 2.85 19.95 10.18
C TYR A 282 3.60 18.66 10.51
N LEU A 283 4.82 18.77 11.06
CA LEU A 283 5.63 17.61 11.41
C LEU A 283 4.96 16.75 12.49
N PHE A 284 4.32 17.38 13.47
CA PHE A 284 3.56 16.68 14.51
C PHE A 284 2.40 15.89 13.92
N VAL A 285 1.52 16.53 13.14
CA VAL A 285 0.32 15.88 12.59
C VAL A 285 0.69 14.75 11.63
N ILE A 286 1.64 14.99 10.73
CA ILE A 286 2.09 13.95 9.80
C ILE A 286 2.79 12.81 10.55
N GLY A 287 3.64 13.12 11.53
CA GLY A 287 4.27 12.14 12.41
C GLY A 287 3.25 11.25 13.12
N GLU A 288 2.19 11.86 13.65
CA GLU A 288 1.11 11.12 14.29
C GLU A 288 0.31 10.23 13.35
N ILE A 289 0.02 10.67 12.12
CA ILE A 289 -0.63 9.80 11.12
C ILE A 289 0.21 8.54 10.87
N ILE A 290 1.54 8.70 10.78
CA ILE A 290 2.48 7.61 10.57
C ILE A 290 2.52 6.69 11.79
N ASP A 291 2.64 7.25 12.99
CA ASP A 291 2.67 6.47 14.24
C ASP A 291 1.36 5.74 14.49
N ALA A 292 0.22 6.36 14.18
CA ALA A 292 -1.08 5.71 14.28
C ALA A 292 -1.19 4.44 13.43
N GLN A 293 -0.39 4.32 12.36
CA GLN A 293 -0.33 3.15 11.51
C GLN A 293 0.75 2.16 11.98
N HIS A 294 1.94 2.64 12.31
CA HIS A 294 3.12 1.77 12.54
C HIS A 294 3.41 1.44 14.01
N ASN A 295 3.02 2.30 14.95
CA ASN A 295 3.40 2.15 16.35
C ASN A 295 2.59 1.06 17.04
N ARG A 296 3.24 -0.07 17.33
CA ARG A 296 2.61 -1.30 17.87
C ARG A 296 2.17 -1.20 19.33
N SER A 297 2.63 -0.20 20.09
CA SER A 297 2.21 -0.03 21.48
C SER A 297 0.90 0.75 21.62
N LEU A 298 0.48 1.47 20.57
CA LEU A 298 -0.74 2.29 20.61
C LEU A 298 -2.00 1.42 20.55
N THR A 299 -2.94 1.75 21.43
CA THR A 299 -4.29 1.19 21.42
C THR A 299 -5.06 1.65 20.17
N HIS A 300 -6.10 0.91 19.78
CA HIS A 300 -6.96 1.31 18.67
C HIS A 300 -7.60 2.69 18.89
N ALA A 301 -7.98 3.01 20.13
CA ALA A 301 -8.58 4.30 20.47
C ALA A 301 -7.60 5.48 20.23
N GLU A 302 -6.33 5.33 20.61
CA GLU A 302 -5.30 6.34 20.37
C GLU A 302 -5.03 6.53 18.88
N ARG A 303 -4.86 5.43 18.14
CA ARG A 303 -4.66 5.46 16.69
C ARG A 303 -5.79 6.20 15.99
N VAL A 304 -7.04 5.89 16.35
CA VAL A 304 -8.23 6.56 15.79
C VAL A 304 -8.20 8.06 16.09
N LYS A 305 -7.89 8.47 17.33
CA LYS A 305 -7.78 9.90 17.68
C LYS A 305 -6.72 10.63 16.85
N MET A 306 -5.54 10.02 16.66
CA MET A 306 -4.45 10.59 15.87
C MET A 306 -4.85 10.74 14.39
N LEU A 307 -5.49 9.71 13.81
CA LEU A 307 -5.99 9.77 12.43
C LEU A 307 -7.10 10.82 12.25
N TRP A 308 -8.00 10.96 13.23
CA TRP A 308 -9.01 12.02 13.21
C TRP A 308 -8.39 13.42 13.26
N ARG A 309 -7.32 13.62 14.03
CA ARG A 309 -6.57 14.87 14.05
C ARG A 309 -5.99 15.17 12.66
N GLY A 310 -5.38 14.16 12.03
CA GLY A 310 -4.89 14.27 10.65
C GLY A 310 -5.96 14.61 9.62
N ARG A 311 -7.19 14.10 9.77
CA ARG A 311 -8.32 14.44 8.90
C ARG A 311 -8.82 15.88 9.07
N SER A 312 -8.69 16.43 10.26
CA SER A 312 -9.15 17.78 10.60
C SER A 312 -8.09 18.87 10.38
N PHE A 313 -6.86 18.48 10.03
CA PHE A 313 -5.74 19.35 9.69
C PHE A 313 -5.73 19.68 8.20
#